data_AF-A0A2V8E257-F1
#
_entry.id   AF-A0A2V8E257-F1
#
_cell.length_a   1.000
_cell.length_b   1.000
_cell.length_c   1.000
_cell.angle_alpha   90.00
_cell.angle_beta   90.00
_cell.angle_gamma   90.00
#
_symmetry.space_group_name_H-M   'P 1'
#
loop_
_entity.id
_entity.type
_entity.pdbx_description
1 polymer ?
#
loop_
_entity_poly.entity_id
_entity_poly.type
_entity_poly.pdbx_seq_one_letter_code
_entity_poly.pdbx_strand_id
1 'polypeptide(L)'
;IDETPGLRNPPNGWLYNTNNWPWTAAGPNSPKKADFPVYVERNGENPRGVHAVKVLENRNDFTLESLISTAAFDSYLTEFDVMLPPLFKAYDALPAANPLKRKVAEPIAMLKSWDRRWSVSSVPTSVAVYWGEDIGRRVADDARKAGMSADDYAAAKGAPEQLVQALAAAVDRLESDFGSWKTPWGEINRYQRINGALVQPFDDGKPSIPVGFTSARWGSLASFGARTYNGTKKMYGTTGNSFVAAVEFGDRVRAKAVTAGGESGDPASPHFGDQAQRYSTGDLRDVYFYRQDVEKHAERQYHPGR
;
A
#
# COMPACT_ATOMS: atom_id res chain seq x y z
N ILE A 1 21.89 9.28 -21.52
CA ILE A 1 21.85 8.15 -20.54
C ILE A 1 22.99 8.32 -19.55
N ASP A 2 24.20 8.63 -20.01
CA ASP A 2 25.38 8.76 -19.14
C ASP A 2 25.28 9.89 -18.09
N GLU A 3 24.44 10.90 -18.33
CA GLU A 3 24.20 12.02 -17.41
C GLU A 3 23.00 11.80 -16.45
N THR A 4 22.37 10.63 -16.50
CA THR A 4 21.23 10.29 -15.60
C THR A 4 21.70 9.42 -14.44
N PRO A 5 21.11 9.55 -13.22
CA PRO A 5 21.42 8.66 -12.11
C PRO A 5 21.20 7.20 -12.51
N GLY A 6 22.28 6.43 -12.55
CA GLY A 6 22.28 5.03 -12.96
C GLY A 6 23.12 4.20 -12.03
N LEU A 7 22.75 2.93 -11.87
CA LEU A 7 23.51 1.98 -11.08
C LEU A 7 23.47 0.60 -11.76
N ARG A 8 24.61 -0.08 -11.77
CA ARG A 8 24.78 -1.39 -12.38
C ARG A 8 25.52 -2.30 -11.42
N ASN A 9 24.94 -3.46 -11.13
CA ASN A 9 25.51 -4.51 -10.28
C ASN A 9 26.13 -3.98 -8.98
N PRO A 10 25.35 -3.25 -8.14
CA PRO A 10 25.88 -2.76 -6.88
C PRO A 10 26.27 -3.94 -5.96
N PRO A 11 27.28 -3.78 -5.10
CA PRO A 11 27.87 -4.90 -4.33
C PRO A 11 26.93 -5.50 -3.27
N ASN A 12 25.87 -4.80 -2.90
CA ASN A 12 24.80 -5.31 -2.03
C ASN A 12 23.85 -6.30 -2.74
N GLY A 13 23.93 -6.44 -4.06
CA GLY A 13 23.18 -7.44 -4.82
C GLY A 13 21.72 -7.09 -5.11
N TRP A 14 21.27 -5.86 -4.84
CA TRP A 14 19.90 -5.42 -5.14
C TRP A 14 19.81 -3.96 -5.58
N LEU A 15 18.75 -3.68 -6.32
CA LEU A 15 18.32 -2.38 -6.80
C LEU A 15 16.80 -2.29 -6.63
N TYR A 16 16.26 -1.13 -6.26
CA TYR A 16 14.83 -0.89 -6.27
C TYR A 16 14.48 0.54 -6.69
N ASN A 17 13.22 0.75 -7.06
CA ASN A 17 12.60 2.06 -7.11
C ASN A 17 11.11 1.93 -6.76
N THR A 18 10.62 2.80 -5.88
CA THR A 18 9.20 2.85 -5.46
C THR A 18 8.58 4.20 -5.80
N ASN A 19 9.05 4.83 -6.89
CA ASN A 19 8.79 6.22 -7.27
C ASN A 19 9.44 7.26 -6.33
N ASN A 20 10.35 6.82 -5.46
CA ASN A 20 11.19 7.68 -4.64
C ASN A 20 12.41 8.19 -5.44
N TRP A 21 13.19 9.09 -4.83
CA TRP A 21 14.46 9.54 -5.38
C TRP A 21 15.44 8.39 -5.67
N PRO A 22 16.45 8.61 -6.54
CA PRO A 22 17.43 7.56 -6.84
C PRO A 22 18.51 7.40 -5.76
N TRP A 23 18.56 8.30 -4.76
CA TRP A 23 19.65 8.40 -3.78
C TRP A 23 19.66 7.26 -2.74
N THR A 24 18.66 6.38 -2.76
CA THR A 24 18.53 5.20 -1.89
C THR A 24 18.37 3.89 -2.68
N ALA A 25 18.49 3.93 -4.02
CA ALA A 25 18.21 2.81 -4.93
C ALA A 25 18.98 1.50 -4.63
N ALA A 26 20.11 1.57 -3.93
CA ALA A 26 20.90 0.44 -3.44
C ALA A 26 21.48 0.68 -2.03
N GLY A 27 20.71 1.34 -1.16
CA GLY A 27 21.14 1.64 0.20
C GLY A 27 22.43 2.47 0.21
N PRO A 28 23.47 2.09 0.98
CA PRO A 28 24.76 2.80 1.00
C PRO A 28 25.50 2.86 -0.36
N ASN A 29 25.14 2.01 -1.32
CA ASN A 29 25.77 1.93 -2.64
C ASN A 29 25.06 2.77 -3.72
N SER A 30 24.12 3.62 -3.32
CA SER A 30 23.32 4.44 -4.24
C SER A 30 24.13 5.59 -4.85
N PRO A 31 23.69 6.13 -6.01
CA PRO A 31 24.24 7.37 -6.55
C PRO A 31 24.21 8.52 -5.52
N LYS A 32 25.24 9.35 -5.49
CA LYS A 32 25.29 10.49 -4.56
C LYS A 32 24.63 11.71 -5.18
N LYS A 33 23.67 12.32 -4.48
CA LYS A 33 22.97 13.52 -4.94
C LYS A 33 23.92 14.66 -5.36
N ALA A 34 25.05 14.82 -4.66
CA ALA A 34 26.04 15.86 -4.94
C ALA A 34 26.72 15.73 -6.31
N ASP A 35 26.67 14.55 -6.93
CA ASP A 35 27.29 14.28 -8.23
C ASP A 35 26.36 14.69 -9.40
N PHE A 36 25.14 15.17 -9.12
CA PHE A 36 24.13 15.50 -10.13
C PHE A 36 23.59 16.93 -9.98
N PRO A 37 23.20 17.60 -11.08
CA PRO A 37 22.53 18.89 -11.02
C PRO A 37 21.23 18.85 -10.20
N VAL A 38 20.94 19.95 -9.49
CA VAL A 38 19.79 20.05 -8.57
C VAL A 38 18.43 19.82 -9.21
N TYR A 39 18.32 19.94 -10.55
CA TYR A 39 17.06 19.75 -11.28
C TYR A 39 16.76 18.29 -11.65
N VAL A 40 17.72 17.36 -11.46
CA VAL A 40 17.58 15.93 -11.82
C VAL A 40 16.52 15.23 -10.98
N GLU A 41 16.33 15.70 -9.75
CA GLU A 41 15.35 15.17 -8.81
C GLU A 41 14.46 16.30 -8.32
N ARG A 42 13.15 16.07 -8.29
CA ARG A 42 12.14 17.02 -7.80
C ARG A 42 11.33 16.46 -6.63
N ASN A 43 11.45 15.16 -6.37
CA ASN A 43 10.65 14.43 -5.39
C ASN A 43 11.58 13.75 -4.38
N GLY A 44 11.17 13.76 -3.12
CA GLY A 44 11.93 13.18 -2.03
C GLY A 44 11.90 11.65 -1.95
N GLU A 45 12.37 11.15 -0.81
CA GLU A 45 12.06 9.79 -0.36
C GLU A 45 10.56 9.61 -0.18
N ASN A 46 10.10 8.35 -0.18
CA ASN A 46 8.76 8.02 0.26
C ASN A 46 8.74 6.84 1.23
N PRO A 47 7.66 6.64 2.01
CA PRO A 47 7.61 5.63 3.04
C PRO A 47 7.80 4.21 2.49
N ARG A 48 7.29 3.96 1.27
CA ARG A 48 7.44 2.68 0.59
C ARG A 48 8.89 2.39 0.19
N GLY A 49 9.68 3.42 -0.12
CA GLY A 49 11.11 3.31 -0.35
C GLY A 49 11.87 2.95 0.93
N VAL A 50 11.54 3.61 2.04
CA VAL A 50 12.07 3.24 3.37
C VAL A 50 11.74 1.78 3.71
N HIS A 51 10.53 1.32 3.38
CA HIS A 51 10.13 -0.07 3.58
C HIS A 51 10.93 -1.04 2.68
N ALA A 52 11.09 -0.71 1.39
CA ALA A 52 11.88 -1.52 0.47
C ALA A 52 13.32 -1.73 0.98
N VAL A 53 13.98 -0.67 1.45
CA VAL A 53 15.32 -0.79 2.06
C VAL A 53 15.29 -1.72 3.27
N LYS A 54 14.34 -1.56 4.20
CA LYS A 54 14.25 -2.42 5.41
C LYS A 54 14.15 -3.91 5.08
N VAL A 55 13.47 -4.26 3.99
CA VAL A 55 13.24 -5.65 3.56
C VAL A 55 14.43 -6.23 2.79
N LEU A 56 15.11 -5.40 2.00
CA LEU A 56 16.22 -5.82 1.13
C LEU A 56 17.58 -5.75 1.83
N GLU A 57 17.74 -4.84 2.78
CA GLU A 57 18.99 -4.64 3.50
C GLU A 57 19.38 -5.91 4.27
N ASN A 58 20.67 -6.27 4.19
CA ASN A 58 21.26 -7.45 4.84
C ASN A 58 20.65 -8.80 4.43
N ARG A 59 19.95 -8.87 3.29
CA ARG A 59 19.38 -10.10 2.77
C ARG A 59 19.91 -10.45 1.39
N ASN A 60 20.33 -11.71 1.22
CA ASN A 60 20.97 -12.20 -0.01
C ASN A 60 20.49 -13.60 -0.43
N ASP A 61 19.45 -14.13 0.23
CA ASP A 61 18.98 -15.51 0.13
C ASP A 61 17.56 -15.61 -0.44
N PHE A 62 17.13 -14.62 -1.23
CA PHE A 62 15.80 -14.63 -1.82
C PHE A 62 15.62 -15.83 -2.76
N THR A 63 14.57 -16.59 -2.51
CA THR A 63 13.95 -17.49 -3.49
C THR A 63 12.82 -16.74 -4.20
N LEU A 64 12.30 -17.28 -5.30
CA LEU A 64 11.12 -16.73 -5.95
C LEU A 64 9.95 -16.55 -4.96
N GLU A 65 9.74 -17.53 -4.09
CA GLU A 65 8.67 -17.58 -3.11
C GLU A 65 8.89 -16.61 -1.95
N SER A 66 10.14 -16.47 -1.47
CA SER A 66 10.43 -15.53 -0.39
C SER A 66 10.44 -14.08 -0.89
N LEU A 67 10.83 -13.83 -2.14
CA LEU A 67 10.70 -12.52 -2.78
C LEU A 67 9.22 -12.06 -2.84
N ILE A 68 8.29 -12.99 -3.12
CA ILE A 68 6.86 -12.66 -3.11
C ILE A 68 6.36 -12.49 -1.67
N SER A 69 6.48 -13.53 -0.85
CA SER A 69 5.79 -13.62 0.45
C SER A 69 6.40 -12.76 1.55
N THR A 70 7.71 -12.54 1.52
CA THR A 70 8.44 -11.84 2.60
C THR A 70 9.00 -10.49 2.18
N ALA A 71 8.93 -10.15 0.88
CA ALA A 71 9.33 -8.83 0.40
C ALA A 71 8.18 -8.10 -0.28
N ALA A 72 7.70 -8.56 -1.43
CA ALA A 72 6.67 -7.85 -2.18
C ALA A 72 5.36 -7.62 -1.39
N PHE A 73 5.00 -8.56 -0.51
CA PHE A 73 3.83 -8.50 0.35
C PHE A 73 4.17 -8.34 1.85
N ASP A 74 5.38 -7.91 2.22
CA ASP A 74 5.63 -7.54 3.62
C ASP A 74 4.64 -6.44 4.03
N SER A 75 4.02 -6.64 5.20
CA SER A 75 2.86 -5.88 5.62
C SER A 75 3.15 -4.62 6.43
N TYR A 76 4.41 -4.27 6.65
CA TYR A 76 4.78 -3.14 7.47
C TYR A 76 4.37 -1.79 6.86
N LEU A 77 3.98 -0.83 7.70
CA LEU A 77 3.54 0.51 7.32
C LEU A 77 4.46 1.56 7.95
N THR A 78 5.58 1.82 7.28
CA THR A 78 6.68 2.71 7.74
C THR A 78 6.24 4.14 8.00
N GLU A 79 5.18 4.64 7.36
CA GLU A 79 4.69 6.00 7.62
C GLU A 79 4.21 6.17 9.07
N PHE A 80 3.67 5.11 9.67
CA PHE A 80 3.22 5.14 11.06
C PHE A 80 4.36 5.07 12.09
N ASP A 81 5.61 4.83 11.68
CA ASP A 81 6.78 5.02 12.56
C ASP A 81 7.01 6.49 12.87
N VAL A 82 6.70 7.39 11.93
CA VAL A 82 6.93 8.84 12.09
C VAL A 82 5.67 9.59 12.51
N MET A 83 4.49 9.14 12.05
CA MET A 83 3.23 9.83 12.35
C MET A 83 2.68 9.54 13.76
N LEU A 84 2.80 8.32 14.27
CA LEU A 84 2.20 7.95 15.57
C LEU A 84 2.90 8.54 16.81
N PRO A 85 4.24 8.68 16.88
CA PRO A 85 4.88 9.21 18.08
C PRO A 85 4.41 10.63 18.48
N PRO A 86 4.25 11.61 17.55
CA PRO A 86 3.65 12.90 17.85
C PRO A 86 2.22 12.82 18.42
N LEU A 87 1.38 11.93 17.87
CA LEU A 87 0.03 11.67 18.38
C LEU A 87 0.06 11.15 19.82
N PHE A 88 0.94 10.20 20.12
CA PHE A 88 1.09 9.66 21.48
C PHE A 88 1.56 10.72 22.46
N LYS A 89 2.55 11.53 22.07
CA LYS A 89 3.01 12.66 22.88
C LYS A 89 1.89 13.67 23.14
N ALA A 90 1.09 13.99 22.12
CA ALA A 90 -0.05 14.89 22.26
C ALA A 90 -1.10 14.34 23.23
N TYR A 91 -1.43 13.06 23.13
CA TYR A 91 -2.34 12.39 24.05
C TYR A 91 -1.83 12.41 25.50
N ASP A 92 -0.55 12.07 25.71
CA ASP A 92 0.04 11.99 27.04
C ASP A 92 0.05 13.37 27.73
N ALA A 93 0.23 14.46 26.96
CA ALA A 93 0.20 15.84 27.44
C ALA A 93 -1.21 16.39 27.79
N LEU A 94 -2.30 15.73 27.38
CA LEU A 94 -3.65 16.19 27.71
C LEU A 94 -3.93 16.10 29.23
N PRO A 95 -4.65 17.07 29.82
CA PRO A 95 -5.12 16.96 31.20
C PRO A 95 -5.99 15.71 31.40
N ALA A 96 -5.88 15.05 32.54
CA ALA A 96 -6.67 13.84 32.85
C ALA A 96 -8.19 14.08 32.77
N ALA A 97 -8.65 15.29 33.11
CA ALA A 97 -10.05 15.69 33.03
C ALA A 97 -10.53 16.01 31.60
N ASN A 98 -9.64 16.10 30.61
CA ASN A 98 -10.02 16.43 29.23
C ASN A 98 -10.88 15.27 28.66
N PRO A 99 -12.12 15.55 28.20
CA PRO A 99 -13.02 14.52 27.67
C PRO A 99 -12.46 13.81 26.43
N LEU A 100 -11.66 14.49 25.60
CA LEU A 100 -11.01 13.86 24.44
C LEU A 100 -10.02 12.78 24.87
N LYS A 101 -9.27 13.00 25.96
CA LYS A 101 -8.32 12.00 26.49
C LYS A 101 -9.03 10.70 26.90
N ARG A 102 -10.24 10.79 27.47
CA ARG A 102 -11.05 9.61 27.78
C ARG A 102 -11.57 8.93 26.52
N LYS A 103 -12.08 9.71 25.56
CA LYS A 103 -12.65 9.19 24.31
C LYS A 103 -11.67 8.36 23.49
N VAL A 104 -10.42 8.80 23.38
CA VAL A 104 -9.42 8.14 22.53
C VAL A 104 -8.49 7.18 23.28
N ALA A 105 -8.72 6.95 24.59
CA ALA A 105 -7.81 6.16 25.42
C ALA A 105 -7.60 4.74 24.88
N GLU A 106 -8.69 4.06 24.51
CA GLU A 106 -8.62 2.69 23.99
C GLU A 106 -7.98 2.63 22.57
N PRO A 107 -8.38 3.48 21.59
CA PRO A 107 -7.66 3.60 20.32
C PRO A 107 -6.16 3.88 20.48
N ILE A 108 -5.75 4.77 21.40
CA ILE A 108 -4.34 5.07 21.66
C ILE A 108 -3.62 3.84 22.21
N ALA A 109 -4.20 3.15 23.18
CA ALA A 109 -3.60 1.94 23.74
C ALA A 109 -3.39 0.86 22.66
N MET A 110 -4.40 0.66 21.80
CA MET A 110 -4.31 -0.27 20.67
C MET A 110 -3.19 0.13 19.69
N LEU A 111 -3.13 1.40 19.28
CA LEU A 111 -2.09 1.88 18.35
C LEU A 111 -0.69 1.80 18.96
N LYS A 112 -0.52 2.03 20.28
CA LYS A 112 0.76 1.85 20.99
C LYS A 112 1.22 0.38 20.98
N SER A 113 0.28 -0.57 20.96
CA SER A 113 0.57 -2.02 20.93
C SER A 113 0.70 -2.62 19.53
N TRP A 114 0.30 -1.87 18.49
CA TRP A 114 0.29 -2.35 17.12
C TRP A 114 1.72 -2.43 16.56
N ASP A 115 2.01 -3.54 15.89
CA ASP A 115 3.27 -3.81 15.19
C ASP A 115 3.38 -3.09 13.84
N ARG A 116 2.43 -2.19 13.52
CA ARG A 116 2.35 -1.43 12.26
C ARG A 116 2.19 -2.30 11.03
N ARG A 117 1.68 -3.53 11.19
CA ARG A 117 1.42 -4.45 10.09
C ARG A 117 -0.04 -4.47 9.69
N TRP A 118 -0.30 -4.36 8.39
CA TRP A 118 -1.65 -4.53 7.86
C TRP A 118 -2.05 -6.00 7.81
N SER A 119 -3.34 -6.24 7.95
CA SER A 119 -3.99 -7.52 7.67
C SER A 119 -5.48 -7.27 7.45
N VAL A 120 -6.19 -8.23 6.85
CA VAL A 120 -7.66 -8.13 6.68
C VAL A 120 -8.39 -8.08 8.03
N SER A 121 -7.82 -8.64 9.09
CA SER A 121 -8.39 -8.63 10.45
C SER A 121 -7.90 -7.46 11.30
N SER A 122 -7.02 -6.60 10.78
CA SER A 122 -6.35 -5.55 11.56
C SER A 122 -7.28 -4.36 11.81
N VAL A 123 -7.79 -4.28 13.04
CA VAL A 123 -8.44 -3.07 13.58
C VAL A 123 -7.49 -1.87 13.67
N PRO A 124 -6.23 -1.99 14.15
CA PRO A 124 -5.35 -0.83 14.22
C PRO A 124 -5.01 -0.26 12.83
N THR A 125 -5.00 -1.07 11.76
CA THR A 125 -4.87 -0.55 10.39
C THR A 125 -6.05 0.37 10.04
N SER A 126 -7.29 -0.04 10.32
CA SER A 126 -8.48 0.79 10.11
C SER A 126 -8.36 2.14 10.82
N VAL A 127 -8.02 2.12 12.11
CA VAL A 127 -7.93 3.32 12.93
C VAL A 127 -6.79 4.22 12.47
N ALA A 128 -5.60 3.66 12.21
CA ALA A 128 -4.43 4.42 11.78
C ALA A 128 -4.65 5.08 10.42
N VAL A 129 -5.22 4.37 9.44
CA VAL A 129 -5.53 4.93 8.12
C VAL A 129 -6.60 6.00 8.20
N TYR A 130 -7.71 5.78 8.93
CA TYR A 130 -8.75 6.81 9.08
C TYR A 130 -8.22 8.05 9.79
N TRP A 131 -7.37 7.86 10.80
CA TRP A 131 -6.69 8.96 11.49
C TRP A 131 -5.76 9.73 10.55
N GLY A 132 -4.90 9.03 9.80
CA GLY A 132 -3.98 9.62 8.83
C GLY A 132 -4.70 10.40 7.73
N GLU A 133 -5.81 9.87 7.22
CA GLU A 133 -6.66 10.57 6.26
C GLU A 133 -7.31 11.83 6.86
N ASP A 134 -7.78 11.78 8.11
CA ASP A 134 -8.41 12.92 8.75
C ASP A 134 -7.43 14.03 9.11
N ILE A 135 -6.29 13.69 9.72
CA ILE A 135 -5.26 14.69 10.03
C ILE A 135 -4.71 15.30 8.75
N GLY A 136 -4.47 14.49 7.72
CA GLY A 136 -3.99 14.96 6.42
C GLY A 136 -4.91 16.03 5.81
N ARG A 137 -6.24 15.82 5.88
CA ARG A 137 -7.23 16.84 5.46
C ARG A 137 -7.16 18.12 6.29
N ARG A 138 -7.04 18.00 7.61
CA ARG A 138 -7.00 19.16 8.52
C ARG A 138 -5.79 20.06 8.28
N VAL A 139 -4.64 19.46 7.96
CA VAL A 139 -3.39 20.20 7.80
C VAL A 139 -3.03 20.52 6.34
N ALA A 140 -3.85 20.09 5.37
CA ALA A 140 -3.52 20.14 3.94
C ALA A 140 -3.08 21.53 3.45
N ASP A 141 -3.77 22.58 3.88
CA ASP A 141 -3.46 23.95 3.44
C ASP A 141 -2.15 24.47 4.04
N ASP A 142 -1.88 24.17 5.31
CA ASP A 142 -0.64 24.59 5.98
C ASP A 142 0.55 23.77 5.50
N ALA A 143 0.35 22.47 5.24
CA ALA A 143 1.33 21.62 4.58
C ALA A 143 1.71 22.17 3.20
N ARG A 144 0.72 22.57 2.39
CA ARG A 144 0.95 23.18 1.07
C ARG A 144 1.76 24.47 1.19
N LYS A 145 1.42 25.37 2.12
CA LYS A 145 2.18 26.61 2.38
C LYS A 145 3.62 26.33 2.83
N ALA A 146 3.82 25.24 3.58
CA ALA A 146 5.13 24.82 4.06
C ALA A 146 5.95 24.03 3.03
N GLY A 147 5.40 23.72 1.85
CA GLY A 147 6.05 22.88 0.83
C GLY A 147 6.26 21.43 1.30
N MET A 148 5.40 20.93 2.18
CA MET A 148 5.47 19.59 2.75
C MET A 148 4.29 18.74 2.28
N SER A 149 4.44 17.41 2.30
CA SER A 149 3.27 16.54 2.26
C SER A 149 2.42 16.77 3.53
N ALA A 150 1.13 16.46 3.45
CA ALA A 150 0.25 16.59 4.61
C ALA A 150 0.67 15.65 5.76
N ASP A 151 1.21 14.48 5.42
CA ASP A 151 1.66 13.48 6.40
C ASP A 151 2.93 13.92 7.11
N ASP A 152 3.94 14.37 6.36
CA ASP A 152 5.18 14.94 6.92
C ASP A 152 4.88 16.16 7.79
N TYR A 153 3.94 17.01 7.35
CA TYR A 153 3.53 18.17 8.13
C TYR A 153 2.83 17.74 9.42
N ALA A 154 1.91 16.77 9.38
CA ALA A 154 1.26 16.26 10.58
C ALA A 154 2.27 15.67 11.56
N ALA A 155 3.25 14.90 11.07
CA ALA A 155 4.31 14.31 11.89
C ALA A 155 5.24 15.36 12.52
N ALA A 156 5.69 16.36 11.74
CA ALA A 156 6.69 17.32 12.19
C ALA A 156 6.11 18.56 12.89
N LYS A 157 4.92 19.00 12.48
CA LYS A 157 4.34 20.32 12.81
C LYS A 157 2.87 20.27 13.21
N GLY A 158 2.25 19.08 13.27
CA GLY A 158 0.86 18.94 13.67
C GLY A 158 0.61 19.49 15.07
N ALA A 159 -0.39 20.34 15.23
CA ALA A 159 -0.75 20.87 16.54
C ALA A 159 -1.26 19.72 17.43
N PRO A 160 -0.81 19.60 18.70
CA PRO A 160 -1.18 18.48 19.57
C PRO A 160 -2.68 18.21 19.67
N GLU A 161 -3.47 19.28 19.84
CA GLU A 161 -4.92 19.19 19.92
C GLU A 161 -5.54 18.67 18.60
N GLN A 162 -5.05 19.13 17.44
CA GLN A 162 -5.53 18.66 16.14
C GLN A 162 -5.23 17.18 15.91
N LEU A 163 -4.05 16.69 16.33
CA LEU A 163 -3.67 15.28 16.21
C LEU A 163 -4.65 14.37 16.97
N VAL A 164 -5.00 14.74 18.21
CA VAL A 164 -5.93 13.97 19.04
C VAL A 164 -7.37 14.11 18.57
N GLN A 165 -7.79 15.30 18.14
CA GLN A 165 -9.12 15.52 17.55
C GLN A 165 -9.32 14.70 16.27
N ALA A 166 -8.29 14.58 15.43
CA ALA A 166 -8.34 13.73 14.24
C ALA A 166 -8.57 12.26 14.60
N LEU A 167 -7.98 11.78 15.70
CA LEU A 167 -8.19 10.40 16.15
C LEU A 167 -9.62 10.20 16.66
N ALA A 168 -10.14 11.16 17.42
CA ALA A 168 -11.53 11.14 17.84
C ALA A 168 -12.49 11.13 16.63
N ALA A 169 -12.21 11.92 15.60
CA ALA A 169 -13.02 11.95 14.37
C ALA A 169 -12.93 10.64 13.56
N ALA A 170 -11.74 10.02 13.51
CA ALA A 170 -11.56 8.71 12.89
C ALA A 170 -12.40 7.63 13.58
N VAL A 171 -12.38 7.60 14.92
CA VAL A 171 -13.19 6.69 15.75
C VAL A 171 -14.68 6.90 15.50
N ASP A 172 -15.16 8.15 15.55
CA ASP A 172 -16.55 8.48 15.29
C ASP A 172 -16.99 8.08 13.89
N ARG A 173 -16.13 8.28 12.89
CA ARG A 173 -16.42 7.92 11.51
C ARG A 173 -16.56 6.42 11.35
N LEU A 174 -15.64 5.63 11.91
CA LEU A 174 -15.71 4.17 11.87
C LEU A 174 -16.97 3.65 12.58
N GLU A 175 -17.29 4.20 13.76
CA GLU A 175 -18.51 3.86 14.50
C GLU A 175 -19.77 4.18 13.68
N SER A 176 -19.86 5.39 13.11
CA SER A 176 -21.01 5.83 12.32
C SER A 176 -21.20 5.03 11.04
N ASP A 177 -20.12 4.66 10.36
CA ASP A 177 -20.20 3.94 9.09
C ASP A 177 -20.50 2.46 9.32
N PHE A 178 -19.81 1.82 10.27
CA PHE A 178 -19.80 0.36 10.39
C PHE A 178 -20.44 -0.17 11.67
N GLY A 179 -20.93 0.71 12.55
CA GLY A 179 -21.54 0.34 13.84
C GLY A 179 -20.53 -0.04 14.92
N SER A 180 -19.24 0.03 14.62
CA SER A 180 -18.16 -0.11 15.59
C SER A 180 -16.88 0.53 15.09
N TRP A 181 -16.19 1.29 15.94
CA TRP A 181 -14.85 1.77 15.64
C TRP A 181 -13.80 0.64 15.56
N LYS A 182 -14.15 -0.56 16.07
CA LYS A 182 -13.32 -1.76 16.01
C LYS A 182 -13.49 -2.56 14.72
N THR A 183 -14.06 -1.96 13.67
CA THR A 183 -14.23 -2.62 12.37
C THR A 183 -12.87 -3.02 11.75
N PRO A 184 -12.65 -4.30 11.40
CA PRO A 184 -11.42 -4.76 10.76
C PRO A 184 -11.19 -4.16 9.38
N TRP A 185 -9.92 -3.97 9.01
CA TRP A 185 -9.56 -3.32 7.74
C TRP A 185 -10.15 -4.00 6.50
N GLY A 186 -10.23 -5.33 6.48
CA GLY A 186 -10.79 -6.09 5.37
C GLY A 186 -12.27 -5.83 5.13
N GLU A 187 -13.04 -5.39 6.13
CA GLU A 187 -14.44 -4.98 5.95
C GLU A 187 -14.58 -3.62 5.28
N ILE A 188 -13.53 -2.81 5.35
CA ILE A 188 -13.49 -1.45 4.85
C ILE A 188 -12.86 -1.41 3.45
N ASN A 189 -11.69 -2.04 3.27
CA ASN A 189 -10.89 -1.94 2.07
C ASN A 189 -11.16 -3.11 1.13
N ARG A 190 -11.83 -2.82 0.00
CA ARG A 190 -12.42 -3.84 -0.86
C ARG A 190 -12.00 -3.69 -2.32
N TYR A 191 -11.80 -4.83 -2.96
CA TYR A 191 -11.82 -4.94 -4.42
C TYR A 191 -13.24 -5.28 -4.87
N GLN A 192 -13.75 -4.57 -5.87
CA GLN A 192 -15.05 -4.87 -6.47
C GLN A 192 -15.02 -4.54 -7.96
N ARG A 193 -15.55 -5.46 -8.75
CA ARG A 193 -15.74 -5.30 -10.19
C ARG A 193 -17.15 -5.78 -10.52
N ILE A 194 -18.07 -4.85 -10.74
CA ILE A 194 -19.51 -5.15 -10.90
C ILE A 194 -19.84 -5.50 -12.36
N ASN A 195 -19.20 -4.81 -13.31
CA ASN A 195 -19.47 -4.94 -14.74
C ASN A 195 -18.25 -4.53 -15.59
N GLY A 196 -18.39 -4.58 -16.91
CA GLY A 196 -17.32 -4.24 -17.87
C GLY A 196 -17.05 -2.75 -18.06
N ALA A 197 -17.59 -1.86 -17.21
CA ALA A 197 -17.40 -0.42 -17.38
C ALA A 197 -15.94 0.00 -17.14
N LEU A 198 -15.45 0.99 -17.90
CA LEU A 198 -14.11 1.55 -17.68
C LEU A 198 -14.02 2.27 -16.33
N VAL A 199 -15.02 3.08 -16.02
CA VAL A 199 -15.21 3.67 -14.69
C VAL A 199 -16.12 2.74 -13.91
N GLN A 200 -15.55 2.01 -12.96
CA GLN A 200 -16.29 1.03 -12.17
C GLN A 200 -17.31 1.74 -11.26
N PRO A 201 -18.59 1.34 -11.29
CA PRO A 201 -19.50 1.66 -10.21
C PRO A 201 -19.14 0.82 -8.97
N PHE A 202 -19.42 1.35 -7.79
CA PHE A 202 -19.21 0.67 -6.52
C PHE A 202 -20.49 0.67 -5.70
N ASP A 203 -20.74 -0.43 -4.99
CA ASP A 203 -21.95 -0.66 -4.22
C ASP A 203 -21.64 -1.60 -3.04
N ASP A 204 -21.84 -1.09 -1.81
CA ASP A 204 -21.58 -1.81 -0.56
C ASP A 204 -22.42 -3.09 -0.43
N GLY A 205 -23.58 -3.15 -1.11
CA GLY A 205 -24.51 -4.28 -1.14
C GLY A 205 -24.19 -5.34 -2.19
N LYS A 206 -23.20 -5.11 -3.06
CA LYS A 206 -22.71 -6.11 -4.03
C LYS A 206 -21.51 -6.88 -3.50
N PRO A 207 -21.27 -8.12 -3.99
CA PRO A 207 -20.08 -8.88 -3.64
C PRO A 207 -18.80 -8.08 -3.85
N SER A 208 -17.83 -8.27 -2.97
CA SER A 208 -16.51 -7.66 -3.03
C SER A 208 -15.51 -8.53 -2.27
N ILE A 209 -14.22 -8.34 -2.50
CA ILE A 209 -13.12 -9.14 -1.91
C ILE A 209 -12.33 -8.24 -0.95
N PRO A 210 -12.01 -8.69 0.28
CA PRO A 210 -11.17 -7.92 1.19
C PRO A 210 -9.75 -7.78 0.63
N VAL A 211 -9.17 -6.59 0.72
CA VAL A 211 -7.76 -6.36 0.35
C VAL A 211 -7.00 -5.91 1.59
N GLY A 212 -5.99 -6.70 1.99
CA GLY A 212 -5.22 -6.43 3.20
C GLY A 212 -4.28 -5.24 3.06
N PHE A 213 -3.58 -5.15 1.93
CA PHE A 213 -2.58 -4.11 1.70
C PHE A 213 -3.19 -2.73 1.45
N THR A 214 -2.50 -1.70 1.89
CA THR A 214 -2.99 -0.30 1.90
C THR A 214 -2.35 0.52 0.77
N SER A 215 -2.61 1.82 0.73
CA SER A 215 -1.93 2.74 -0.20
C SER A 215 -0.42 2.78 0.08
N ALA A 216 0.38 2.89 -0.99
CA ALA A 216 1.82 3.19 -0.90
C ALA A 216 2.16 4.43 -0.05
N ARG A 217 1.21 5.36 0.08
CA ARG A 217 1.31 6.54 0.98
C ARG A 217 1.66 6.13 2.41
N TRP A 218 1.13 5.00 2.89
CA TRP A 218 1.38 4.50 4.25
C TRP A 218 2.63 3.62 4.37
N GLY A 219 3.37 3.43 3.28
CA GLY A 219 4.57 2.59 3.24
C GLY A 219 4.36 1.15 2.77
N SER A 220 3.14 0.78 2.40
CA SER A 220 2.83 -0.59 1.95
C SER A 220 3.53 -0.92 0.62
N LEU A 221 4.28 -2.03 0.57
CA LEU A 221 4.99 -2.48 -0.65
C LEU A 221 4.02 -2.95 -1.73
N ALA A 222 3.15 -3.90 -1.39
CA ALA A 222 1.92 -4.13 -2.12
C ALA A 222 1.00 -2.91 -1.92
N SER A 223 0.54 -2.28 -2.98
CA SER A 223 -0.19 -1.01 -2.92
C SER A 223 -1.59 -1.15 -3.48
N PHE A 224 -2.57 -0.65 -2.73
CA PHE A 224 -3.97 -0.53 -3.14
C PHE A 224 -4.50 0.85 -2.72
N GLY A 225 -4.60 1.75 -3.70
CA GLY A 225 -5.13 3.09 -3.49
C GLY A 225 -6.66 3.07 -3.52
N ALA A 226 -7.26 2.96 -2.34
CA ALA A 226 -8.70 2.90 -2.14
C ALA A 226 -9.26 4.14 -1.43
N ARG A 227 -10.50 4.47 -1.74
CA ARG A 227 -11.26 5.58 -1.14
C ARG A 227 -12.75 5.28 -1.16
N THR A 228 -13.52 6.05 -0.41
CA THR A 228 -14.98 6.04 -0.51
C THR A 228 -15.45 6.69 -1.82
N TYR A 229 -16.59 6.23 -2.31
CA TYR A 229 -17.27 6.78 -3.49
C TYR A 229 -18.69 7.22 -3.10
N ASN A 230 -19.35 7.94 -4.00
CA ASN A 230 -20.73 8.39 -3.75
C ASN A 230 -21.63 7.19 -3.44
N GLY A 231 -22.26 7.21 -2.26
CA GLY A 231 -23.15 6.15 -1.80
C GLY A 231 -22.46 4.95 -1.14
N THR A 232 -21.12 4.95 -0.98
CA THR A 232 -20.40 3.88 -0.28
C THR A 232 -19.83 4.35 1.05
N LYS A 233 -19.82 3.43 2.02
CA LYS A 233 -19.06 3.55 3.26
C LYS A 233 -17.75 2.78 3.17
N LYS A 234 -17.75 1.66 2.45
CA LYS A 234 -16.52 0.92 2.14
C LYS A 234 -15.66 1.72 1.16
N MET A 235 -14.36 1.42 1.20
CA MET A 235 -13.35 1.95 0.30
C MET A 235 -13.08 0.97 -0.82
N TYR A 236 -12.99 1.49 -2.04
CA TYR A 236 -12.70 0.69 -3.24
C TYR A 236 -11.46 1.17 -3.97
N GLY A 237 -10.59 0.24 -4.35
CA GLY A 237 -9.34 0.57 -5.03
C GLY A 237 -9.50 0.82 -6.52
N THR A 238 -8.86 1.88 -7.02
CA THR A 238 -8.77 2.20 -8.45
C THR A 238 -7.34 2.47 -8.92
N THR A 239 -6.37 2.43 -8.01
CA THR A 239 -4.95 2.59 -8.30
C THR A 239 -4.13 1.63 -7.43
N GLY A 240 -2.87 1.39 -7.79
CA GLY A 240 -1.99 0.48 -7.07
C GLY A 240 -1.41 -0.60 -7.99
N ASN A 241 -1.11 -1.77 -7.42
CA ASN A 241 -0.67 -2.91 -8.22
C ASN A 241 -1.78 -3.33 -9.19
N SER A 242 -1.44 -3.44 -10.47
CA SER A 242 -2.34 -3.94 -11.52
C SER A 242 -1.86 -5.30 -12.03
N PHE A 243 -0.62 -5.36 -12.50
CA PHE A 243 0.09 -6.59 -12.82
C PHE A 243 1.25 -6.75 -11.85
N VAL A 244 1.36 -7.92 -11.22
CA VAL A 244 2.46 -8.27 -10.32
C VAL A 244 3.14 -9.50 -10.88
N ALA A 245 4.46 -9.47 -10.98
CA ALA A 245 5.26 -10.62 -11.38
C ALA A 245 6.54 -10.70 -10.56
N ALA A 246 6.95 -11.92 -10.23
CA ALA A 246 8.28 -12.23 -9.75
C ALA A 246 8.90 -13.24 -10.71
N VAL A 247 10.16 -13.02 -11.07
CA VAL A 247 10.87 -13.81 -12.09
C VAL A 247 12.24 -14.17 -11.55
N GLU A 248 12.58 -15.45 -11.67
CA GLU A 248 13.89 -15.99 -11.35
C GLU A 248 14.58 -16.42 -12.64
N PHE A 249 15.80 -15.90 -12.85
CA PHE A 249 16.62 -16.16 -14.04
C PHE A 249 17.71 -17.20 -13.72
N GLY A 250 17.34 -18.48 -13.73
CA GLY A 250 18.28 -19.61 -13.72
C GLY A 250 18.45 -20.24 -15.11
N ASP A 251 19.00 -21.46 -15.16
CA ASP A 251 19.10 -22.27 -16.40
C ASP A 251 17.74 -22.47 -17.09
N ARG A 252 16.66 -22.46 -16.29
CA ARG A 252 15.28 -22.33 -16.74
C ARG A 252 14.62 -21.18 -16.02
N VAL A 253 13.95 -20.31 -16.76
CA VAL A 253 13.20 -19.18 -16.20
C VAL A 253 11.99 -19.71 -15.46
N ARG A 254 11.80 -19.27 -14.22
CA ARG A 254 10.59 -19.50 -13.43
C ARG A 254 9.96 -18.17 -13.11
N ALA A 255 8.65 -18.08 -13.21
CA ALA A 255 7.94 -16.87 -12.88
C ALA A 255 6.57 -17.17 -12.30
N LYS A 256 6.14 -16.29 -11.39
CA LYS A 256 4.79 -16.24 -10.85
C LYS A 256 4.22 -14.85 -11.11
N ALA A 257 2.96 -14.77 -11.52
CA ALA A 257 2.31 -13.51 -11.84
C ALA A 257 0.83 -13.50 -11.50
N VAL A 258 0.24 -12.30 -11.42
CA VAL A 258 -1.21 -12.11 -11.30
C VAL A 258 -1.60 -10.76 -11.88
N THR A 259 -2.78 -10.69 -12.47
CA THR A 259 -3.44 -9.44 -12.85
C THR A 259 -4.59 -9.16 -11.87
N ALA A 260 -4.76 -7.90 -11.46
CA ALA A 260 -5.88 -7.47 -10.65
C ALA A 260 -7.19 -7.72 -11.42
N GLY A 261 -8.01 -8.66 -10.96
CA GLY A 261 -9.26 -9.03 -11.62
C GLY A 261 -9.14 -10.24 -12.51
N GLY A 262 -8.99 -10.05 -13.81
CA GLY A 262 -8.97 -11.11 -14.82
C GLY A 262 -8.68 -10.53 -16.21
N GLU A 263 -8.41 -11.39 -17.19
CA GLU A 263 -7.96 -11.00 -18.54
C GLU A 263 -9.11 -10.69 -19.52
N SER A 264 -10.35 -10.58 -19.04
CA SER A 264 -11.51 -10.21 -19.86
C SER A 264 -12.26 -8.98 -19.33
N GLY A 265 -12.75 -8.18 -20.28
CA GLY A 265 -13.68 -7.06 -20.03
C GLY A 265 -15.15 -7.48 -19.97
N ASP A 266 -15.48 -8.67 -20.48
CA ASP A 266 -16.84 -9.19 -20.61
C ASP A 266 -17.31 -9.83 -19.29
N PRO A 267 -18.37 -9.30 -18.62
CA PRO A 267 -18.91 -9.88 -17.40
C PRO A 267 -19.39 -11.33 -17.52
N ALA A 268 -19.68 -11.81 -18.72
CA ALA A 268 -20.08 -13.21 -18.96
C ALA A 268 -18.87 -14.15 -19.11
N SER A 269 -17.66 -13.62 -19.26
CA SER A 269 -16.45 -14.42 -19.39
C SER A 269 -16.03 -15.05 -18.06
N PRO A 270 -15.58 -16.31 -18.04
CA PRO A 270 -14.99 -16.90 -16.83
C PRO A 270 -13.75 -16.13 -16.37
N HIS A 271 -13.08 -15.39 -17.26
CA HIS A 271 -11.87 -14.61 -16.98
C HIS A 271 -12.15 -13.14 -16.64
N PHE A 272 -13.39 -12.80 -16.25
CA PHE A 272 -13.74 -11.44 -15.86
C PHE A 272 -13.17 -11.04 -14.48
N GLY A 273 -13.08 -11.97 -13.54
CA GLY A 273 -12.65 -11.67 -12.16
C GLY A 273 -11.98 -12.84 -11.44
N ASP A 274 -11.54 -13.85 -12.19
CA ASP A 274 -11.00 -15.13 -11.71
C ASP A 274 -9.65 -15.02 -10.99
N GLN A 275 -8.91 -13.93 -11.17
CA GLN A 275 -7.64 -13.65 -10.50
C GLN A 275 -7.78 -12.67 -9.31
N ALA A 276 -8.95 -12.07 -9.08
CA ALA A 276 -9.13 -11.05 -8.04
C ALA A 276 -8.79 -11.55 -6.62
N GLN A 277 -9.17 -12.80 -6.30
CA GLN A 277 -8.84 -13.42 -5.02
C GLN A 277 -7.32 -13.60 -4.86
N ARG A 278 -6.67 -14.16 -5.89
CA ARG A 278 -5.20 -14.36 -5.94
C ARG A 278 -4.44 -13.05 -5.75
N TYR A 279 -4.90 -12.00 -6.44
CA TYR A 279 -4.36 -10.66 -6.32
C TYR A 279 -4.45 -10.14 -4.88
N SER A 280 -5.62 -10.28 -4.24
CA SER A 280 -5.84 -9.76 -2.88
C SER A 280 -5.01 -10.47 -1.80
N THR A 281 -4.59 -11.71 -2.05
CA THR A 281 -3.85 -12.54 -1.08
C THR A 281 -2.38 -12.76 -1.43
N GLY A 282 -1.91 -12.27 -2.57
CA GLY A 282 -0.55 -12.54 -3.07
C GLY A 282 -0.33 -13.98 -3.52
N ASP A 283 -1.39 -14.74 -3.84
CA ASP A 283 -1.32 -16.12 -4.34
C ASP A 283 -1.11 -16.14 -5.87
N LEU A 284 0.06 -15.65 -6.29
CA LEU A 284 0.44 -15.52 -7.70
C LEU A 284 0.47 -16.88 -8.39
N ARG A 285 -0.11 -16.96 -9.60
CA ARG A 285 -0.13 -18.17 -10.43
C ARG A 285 1.19 -18.39 -11.14
N ASP A 286 1.50 -19.63 -11.48
CA ASP A 286 2.65 -19.94 -12.32
C ASP A 286 2.48 -19.33 -13.72
N VAL A 287 3.61 -18.90 -14.30
CA VAL A 287 3.69 -18.45 -15.69
C VAL A 287 4.20 -19.59 -16.56
N TYR A 288 3.34 -20.06 -17.47
CA TYR A 288 3.70 -21.08 -18.46
C TYR A 288 4.48 -20.44 -19.61
N PHE A 289 5.79 -20.33 -19.46
CA PHE A 289 6.68 -19.72 -20.45
C PHE A 289 7.09 -20.69 -21.57
N TYR A 290 7.28 -21.97 -21.25
CA TYR A 290 7.75 -22.96 -22.23
C TYR A 290 6.59 -23.60 -22.98
N ARG A 291 6.83 -23.92 -24.26
CA ARG A 291 5.83 -24.49 -25.17
C ARG A 291 5.06 -25.68 -24.57
N GLN A 292 5.77 -26.63 -23.98
CA GLN A 292 5.14 -27.82 -23.35
C GLN A 292 4.16 -27.44 -22.23
N ASP A 293 4.47 -26.39 -21.46
CA ASP A 293 3.62 -25.93 -20.36
C ASP A 293 2.40 -25.18 -20.92
N VAL A 294 2.60 -24.39 -21.98
CA VAL A 294 1.50 -23.72 -22.70
C VAL A 294 0.55 -24.75 -23.31
N GLU A 295 1.07 -25.74 -24.04
CA GLU A 295 0.27 -26.77 -24.70
C GLU A 295 -0.51 -27.62 -23.68
N LYS A 296 0.08 -27.93 -22.52
CA LYS A 296 -0.58 -28.67 -21.44
C LYS A 296 -1.76 -27.92 -20.81
N HIS A 297 -1.70 -26.59 -20.74
CA HIS A 297 -2.70 -25.76 -20.07
C HIS A 297 -3.56 -24.94 -21.04
N ALA A 298 -3.49 -25.21 -22.35
CA ALA A 298 -4.25 -24.48 -23.35
C ALA A 298 -5.75 -24.82 -23.28
N GLU A 299 -6.59 -23.80 -23.09
CA GLU A 299 -8.06 -23.96 -23.16
C GLU A 299 -8.59 -23.77 -24.58
N ARG A 300 -7.91 -22.96 -25.39
CA ARG A 300 -8.28 -22.68 -26.79
C ARG A 300 -7.04 -22.47 -27.64
N GLN A 301 -7.07 -23.01 -28.86
CA GLN A 301 -6.10 -22.71 -29.91
C GLN A 301 -6.76 -21.84 -30.98
N TYR A 302 -6.09 -20.76 -31.38
CA TYR A 302 -6.55 -19.85 -32.42
C TYR A 302 -5.68 -19.99 -33.66
N HIS A 303 -6.32 -20.14 -34.81
CA HIS A 303 -5.66 -20.18 -36.12
C HIS A 303 -6.15 -18.97 -36.93
N PRO A 304 -5.36 -17.89 -37.05
CA PRO A 304 -5.78 -16.73 -37.84
C PRO A 304 -6.14 -17.14 -39.27
N GLY A 305 -7.34 -16.75 -39.73
CA GLY A 305 -7.85 -17.07 -41.07
C GLY A 305 -8.42 -18.48 -41.25
N ARG A 306 -8.63 -19.24 -40.15
CA ARG A 306 -9.39 -20.50 -40.14
C ARG A 306 -10.41 -20.50 -39.00
#